data_AF-A0A920MC31-F1
#
_entry.id   AF-A0A920MC31-F1
#
_cell.length_a   1.000
_cell.length_b   1.000
_cell.length_c   1.000
_cell.angle_alpha   90.00
_cell.angle_beta   90.00
_cell.angle_gamma   90.00
#
_symmetry.space_group_name_H-M   'P 1'
#
loop_
_entity.id
_entity.type
_entity.pdbx_description
1 polymer ?
#
loop_
_entity_poly.entity_id
_entity_poly.type
_entity_poly.pdbx_seq_one_letter_code
_entity_poly.pdbx_strand_id
1 'polypeptide(L)' 'MEIVETTMKDAKELGAFAFFGDKYGDDVPVLKAGEHSVELCGGTHVHNLSDIGPFKNPV' A
#
# COMPACT_ATOMS: atom_id res chain seq x y z
N MET A 1 5.42 0.20 -9.52
CA MET A 1 4.53 0.14 -8.34
C MET A 1 3.13 0.45 -8.83
N GLU A 2 2.12 -0.18 -8.27
CA GLU A 2 0.74 -0.08 -8.78
C GLU A 2 -0.18 0.46 -7.69
N ILE A 3 -1.08 1.38 -8.06
CA ILE A 3 -2.11 1.92 -7.17
C ILE A 3 -3.46 1.61 -7.81
N VAL A 4 -4.35 0.97 -7.06
CA VAL A 4 -5.69 0.60 -7.50
C VAL A 4 -6.70 1.11 -6.49
N GLU A 5 -7.69 1.87 -6.96
CA GLU A 5 -8.87 2.24 -6.16
C GLU A 5 -9.83 1.05 -6.12
N THR A 6 -10.24 0.65 -4.92
CA THR A 6 -11.13 -0.49 -4.73
C THR A 6 -11.93 -0.36 -3.43
N THR A 7 -12.95 -1.20 -3.26
CA THR A 7 -13.73 -1.19 -2.02
C THR A 7 -12.89 -1.69 -0.84
N MET A 8 -13.20 -1.24 0.37
CA MET A 8 -12.56 -1.71 1.61
C MET A 8 -12.67 -3.23 1.79
N LYS A 9 -13.75 -3.84 1.30
CA LYS A 9 -13.93 -5.30 1.31
C LYS A 9 -12.91 -5.97 0.38
N ASP A 10 -12.86 -5.54 -0.87
CA ASP A 10 -11.97 -6.13 -1.87
C ASP A 10 -10.49 -5.87 -1.53
N ALA A 11 -10.17 -4.72 -0.94
CA ALA A 11 -8.84 -4.42 -0.41
C ALA A 11 -8.40 -5.45 0.63
N LYS A 12 -9.28 -5.84 1.55
CA LYS A 12 -9.00 -6.90 2.55
C LYS A 12 -8.81 -8.26 1.89
N GLU A 13 -9.61 -8.59 0.88
CA GLU A 13 -9.47 -9.84 0.12
C GLU A 13 -8.16 -9.91 -0.68
N LEU A 14 -7.67 -8.77 -1.16
CA LEU A 14 -6.35 -8.63 -1.80
C LEU A 14 -5.17 -8.78 -0.81
N GLY A 15 -5.45 -8.96 0.48
CA GLY A 15 -4.43 -9.09 1.51
C GLY A 15 -3.81 -7.74 1.91
N ALA A 16 -4.47 -6.62 1.61
CA ALA A 16 -3.99 -5.31 2.02
C ALA A 16 -3.93 -5.23 3.55
N PHE A 17 -2.74 -4.98 4.09
CA PHE A 17 -2.57 -4.75 5.52
C PHE A 17 -2.96 -3.30 5.82
N ALA A 18 -3.90 -3.10 6.74
CA ALA A 18 -4.35 -1.78 7.15
C ALA A 18 -4.43 -1.70 8.68
N PHE A 19 -3.93 -0.60 9.24
CA PHE A 19 -4.21 -0.23 10.62
C PHE A 19 -5.57 0.49 10.63
N PHE A 20 -6.63 -0.29 10.80
CA PHE A 20 -8.03 0.16 10.80
C PHE A 20 -8.31 1.08 12.00
N GLY A 21 -7.91 2.35 11.91
CA GLY A 21 -8.63 3.42 12.59
C GLY A 21 -9.79 3.87 11.71
N ASP A 22 -10.84 4.46 12.29
CA ASP A 22 -12.09 4.96 11.68
C ASP A 22 -11.91 6.09 10.62
N LYS A 23 -10.82 6.07 9.84
CA LYS A 23 -10.38 7.18 8.98
C LYS A 23 -10.54 6.92 7.48
N TYR A 24 -10.84 5.70 7.05
CA TYR A 24 -10.99 5.38 5.62
C TYR A 24 -12.47 5.16 5.27
N GLY A 25 -12.88 5.68 4.11
CA GLY A 25 -14.23 5.52 3.57
C GLY A 25 -14.45 4.15 2.92
N ASP A 26 -15.55 4.02 2.16
CA ASP A 26 -15.93 2.76 1.51
C ASP A 26 -15.00 2.38 0.35
N ASP A 27 -14.54 3.37 -0.41
CA ASP A 27 -13.54 3.23 -1.46
C ASP A 27 -12.17 3.69 -0.97
N VAL A 28 -11.15 2.91 -1.27
CA VAL A 28 -9.80 3.12 -0.76
C VAL A 28 -8.71 2.78 -1.78
N PRO A 29 -7.58 3.53 -1.77
CA PRO A 29 -6.43 3.22 -2.58
C PRO A 29 -5.62 2.08 -1.96
N VAL A 30 -5.42 1.01 -2.74
CA VAL A 30 -4.51 -0.08 -2.41
C VAL A 30 -3.23 0.11 -3.20
N LEU A 31 -2.11 0.16 -2.49
CA LEU A 31 -0.78 0.18 -3.06
C LEU A 31 -0.24 -1.25 -3.15
N LYS A 32 0.29 -1.61 -4.32
CA LYS A 32 1.01 -2.85 -4.54
C LYS A 32 2.47 -2.59 -4.94
N ALA A 33 3.36 -2.98 -4.05
CA ALA A 33 4.82 -2.92 -4.18
C ALA A 33 5.38 -4.32 -4.50
N GLY A 34 5.22 -4.77 -5.74
CA GLY A 34 5.62 -6.11 -6.17
C GLY A 34 4.59 -7.18 -5.78
N GLU A 35 5.00 -8.44 -5.69
CA GLU A 35 4.07 -9.56 -5.47
C GLU A 35 3.68 -9.77 -4.00
N HIS A 36 4.51 -9.30 -3.07
CA HIS A 36 4.40 -9.65 -1.65
C HIS A 36 4.03 -8.47 -0.74
N SER A 37 3.99 -7.24 -1.26
CA SER A 37 3.66 -6.06 -0.47
C SER A 37 2.42 -5.40 -1.06
N VAL A 38 1.32 -5.55 -0.33
CA VAL A 38 0.01 -4.95 -0.63
C VAL A 38 -0.44 -4.23 0.64
N GLU A 39 -0.65 -2.93 0.55
CA GLU A 39 -0.98 -2.10 1.71
C GLU A 39 -2.00 -1.01 1.37
N LEU A 40 -2.73 -0.59 2.38
CA LEU A 40 -3.59 0.59 2.31
C LEU A 40 -2.78 1.82 2.70
N CYS A 41 -2.47 2.68 1.72
CA CYS A 41 -1.69 3.88 1.97
C CYS A 41 -2.24 5.09 1.20
N GLY A 42 -2.54 6.17 1.93
CA GLY A 42 -2.95 7.46 1.36
C GLY A 42 -1.81 8.48 1.26
N GLY A 43 -0.55 8.04 1.39
CA GLY A 43 0.63 8.89 1.33
C GLY A 43 1.17 9.10 -0.08
N THR A 44 2.15 10.00 -0.23
CA THR A 44 2.90 10.15 -1.48
C THR A 44 3.91 9.02 -1.63
N HIS A 45 3.94 8.38 -2.79
CA HIS A 45 4.85 7.27 -3.09
C HIS A 45 5.85 7.62 -4.20
N VAL A 46 6.99 6.92 -4.19
CA VAL A 46 7.97 6.93 -5.31
C VAL A 46 7.36 6.35 -6.59
N HIS A 47 8.02 6.46 -7.74
CA HIS A 47 7.49 5.85 -8.97
C HIS A 47 7.83 4.35 -9.05
N ASN A 48 9.06 4.00 -8.67
CA ASN A 48 9.57 2.63 -8.67
C ASN A 48 10.27 2.29 -7.35
N LEU A 49 10.32 0.99 -7.01
CA LEU A 49 11.01 0.51 -5.81
C LEU A 49 12.51 0.84 -5.82
N SER A 50 13.13 0.91 -7.00
CA SER A 50 14.54 1.31 -7.17
C SER A 50 14.83 2.73 -6.69
N ASP A 51 13.82 3.61 -6.69
CA ASP A 51 13.99 5.03 -6.36
C ASP A 51 14.23 5.25 -4.85
N ILE A 52 13.92 4.25 -4.01
CA ILE A 52 14.16 4.27 -2.56
C ILE A 52 15.67 4.20 -2.26
N GLY A 53 16.46 3.59 -3.14
CA GLY A 53 17.87 3.32 -2.93
C GLY A 53 18.14 2.09 -2.06
N PRO A 54 19.43 1.75 -1.82
CA PRO A 54 19.82 0.57 -1.07
C PRO A 54 19.40 0.68 0.40
N PHE A 55 18.79 -0.39 0.92
CA PHE A 55 18.52 -0.49 2.35
C PHE A 55 19.84 -0.59 3.12
N LYS A 56 20.09 0.39 3.99
CA LYS A 56 21.20 0.36 4.94
C LYS A 56 20.65 0.00 6.31
N ASN A 57 20.98 -1.19 6.78
CA ASN A 57 20.65 -1.59 8.15
C ASN A 57 21.39 -0.65 9.13
N PRO A 58 20.68 0.07 10.03
CA PRO A 58 21.31 0.99 10.97
C PRO A 58 21.92 0.30 12.20
N VAL A 59 21.90 -1.03 12.24
CA VAL A 59 22.42 -1.86 13.34
C VAL A 59 23.89 -2.18 13.12
#